data_AF-A0A3Q7JBQ5-F1
#
_entry.id   AF-A0A3Q7JBQ5-F1
#
_cell.length_a   1.000
_cell.length_b   1.000
_cell.length_c   1.000
_cell.angle_alpha   90.00
_cell.angle_beta   90.00
_cell.angle_gamma   90.00
#
_symmetry.space_group_name_H-M   'P 1'
#
loop_
_entity.id
_entity.type
_entity.pdbx_description
1 polymer ?
#
loop_
_entity_poly.entity_id
_entity_poly.type
_entity_poly.pdbx_seq_one_letter_code
_entity_poly.pdbx_strand_id
1 'polypeptide(L)'
;MTRRYWNINLENFGRGTRKWNPKKVPYISAKRKGIRIMNLTRTSHFLLEACDLVFDATSKGKQFLIVGTKNKAADLVEWAAIRARCHYVNK
;
A
#
# COMPACT_ATOMS: atom_id res chain seq x y z
N MET A 1 2.93 25.90 -5.64
CA MET A 1 3.01 24.43 -5.46
C MET A 1 2.59 23.77 -6.76
N THR A 2 3.50 23.08 -7.44
CA THR A 2 3.20 22.30 -8.65
C THR A 2 2.23 21.17 -8.30
N ARG A 3 1.07 21.12 -8.96
CA ARG A 3 0.08 20.06 -8.75
C ARG A 3 0.64 18.76 -9.32
N ARG A 4 0.91 17.78 -8.45
CA ARG A 4 1.45 16.47 -8.83
C ARG A 4 0.29 15.51 -9.09
N TYR A 5 0.45 14.65 -10.07
CA TYR A 5 -0.55 13.67 -10.47
C TYR A 5 0.05 12.27 -10.40
N TRP A 6 -0.60 11.38 -9.66
CA TRP A 6 -0.22 9.97 -9.55
C TRP A 6 -1.24 9.12 -10.29
N ASN A 7 -0.77 8.15 -11.07
CA ASN A 7 -1.65 7.20 -11.74
C ASN A 7 -2.06 6.10 -10.75
N ILE A 8 -3.31 6.17 -10.25
CA ILE A 8 -3.85 5.23 -9.26
C ILE A 8 -5.00 4.45 -9.88
N ASN A 9 -4.77 3.16 -10.08
CA ASN A 9 -5.81 2.20 -10.40
C ASN A 9 -5.85 1.14 -9.28
N LEU A 10 -7.02 0.94 -8.66
CA LEU A 10 -7.18 0.07 -7.50
C LEU A 10 -8.22 -1.00 -7.78
N GLU A 11 -7.86 -2.25 -7.49
CA GLU A 11 -8.80 -3.37 -7.52
C GLU A 11 -9.33 -3.69 -6.11
N ASN A 12 -10.63 -4.05 -6.05
CA ASN A 12 -11.31 -4.36 -4.81
C ASN A 12 -10.93 -5.75 -4.29
N PHE A 13 -10.19 -5.81 -3.20
CA PHE A 13 -9.88 -7.08 -2.51
C PHE A 13 -10.67 -7.24 -1.21
N GLY A 14 -11.34 -8.39 -1.08
CA GLY A 14 -12.06 -8.78 0.12
C GLY A 14 -11.23 -9.70 1.02
N ARG A 15 -11.33 -9.52 2.35
CA ARG A 15 -10.74 -10.46 3.32
C ARG A 15 -11.84 -11.17 4.11
N GLY A 16 -11.65 -12.47 4.33
CA GLY A 16 -12.55 -13.30 5.14
C GLY A 16 -12.63 -12.81 6.59
N THR A 17 -13.79 -12.96 7.21
CA THR A 17 -14.13 -12.37 8.52
C THR A 17 -13.46 -13.00 9.75
N ARG A 18 -12.79 -14.15 9.64
CA ARG A 18 -12.32 -14.92 10.81
C ARG A 18 -11.13 -14.31 11.56
N LYS A 19 -10.24 -13.56 10.89
CA LYS A 19 -9.11 -12.84 11.51
C LYS A 19 -9.23 -11.35 11.20
N TRP A 20 -9.89 -10.60 12.10
CA TRP A 20 -10.20 -9.17 11.93
C TRP A 20 -9.72 -8.34 13.12
N ASN A 21 -9.27 -7.10 12.85
CA ASN A 21 -8.89 -6.11 13.86
C ASN A 21 -9.96 -4.99 13.94
N PRO A 22 -10.64 -4.75 15.08
CA PRO A 22 -11.69 -3.73 15.22
C PRO A 22 -11.25 -2.31 14.87
N LYS A 23 -9.95 -1.96 15.00
CA LYS A 23 -9.45 -0.65 14.58
C LYS A 23 -9.61 -0.36 13.09
N LYS A 24 -9.83 -1.39 12.27
CA LYS A 24 -10.01 -1.23 10.82
C LYS A 24 -11.45 -0.91 10.40
N VAL A 25 -12.42 -0.85 11.33
CA VAL A 25 -13.85 -0.61 11.03
C VAL A 25 -14.05 0.63 10.15
N PRO A 26 -13.37 1.77 10.39
CA PRO A 26 -13.54 2.96 9.56
C PRO A 26 -13.13 2.76 8.08
N TYR A 27 -12.34 1.75 7.76
CA TYR A 27 -11.81 1.54 6.40
C TYR A 27 -12.62 0.50 5.59
N ILE A 28 -13.71 -0.04 6.17
CA ILE A 28 -14.62 -0.96 5.49
C ILE A 28 -15.76 -0.18 4.85
N SER A 29 -16.05 -0.47 3.59
CA SER A 29 -17.23 0.07 2.88
C SER A 29 -18.46 -0.80 3.09
N ALA A 30 -18.31 -2.13 2.98
CA ALA A 30 -19.41 -3.07 3.08
C ALA A 30 -18.97 -4.45 3.58
N LYS A 31 -19.93 -5.27 3.99
CA LYS A 31 -19.75 -6.69 4.32
C LYS A 31 -20.74 -7.52 3.50
N ARG A 32 -20.25 -8.46 2.70
CA ARG A 32 -21.08 -9.37 1.88
C ARG A 32 -20.61 -10.80 2.08
N LYS A 33 -21.52 -11.74 2.38
CA LYS A 33 -21.24 -13.19 2.51
C LYS A 33 -20.01 -13.52 3.39
N GLY A 34 -19.82 -12.82 4.52
CA GLY A 34 -18.67 -13.03 5.39
C GLY A 34 -17.33 -12.48 4.87
N ILE A 35 -17.36 -11.66 3.82
CA ILE A 35 -16.21 -10.95 3.28
C ILE A 35 -16.39 -9.46 3.57
N ARG A 36 -15.36 -8.84 4.14
CA ARG A 36 -15.32 -7.38 4.35
C ARG A 36 -14.65 -6.74 3.15
N ILE A 37 -15.33 -5.76 2.56
CA ILE A 37 -14.88 -5.00 1.39
C ILE A 37 -14.23 -3.71 1.88
N MET A 38 -13.02 -3.42 1.41
CA MET A 38 -12.31 -2.19 1.77
C MET A 38 -12.85 -1.00 0.97
N ASN A 39 -12.77 0.20 1.55
CA ASN A 39 -13.18 1.42 0.86
C ASN A 39 -12.04 1.93 -0.05
N LEU A 40 -12.18 1.75 -1.38
CA LEU A 40 -11.17 2.20 -2.35
C LEU A 40 -11.03 3.71 -2.43
N THR A 41 -12.08 4.49 -2.20
CA THR A 41 -12.00 5.96 -2.17
C THR A 41 -11.09 6.44 -1.05
N ARG A 42 -11.17 5.79 0.13
CA ARG A 42 -10.22 6.05 1.21
C ARG A 42 -8.83 5.56 0.85
N THR A 43 -8.71 4.36 0.27
CA THR A 43 -7.42 3.81 -0.15
C THR A 43 -6.71 4.70 -1.18
N SER A 44 -7.41 5.26 -2.16
CA SER A 44 -6.82 6.15 -3.16
C SER A 44 -6.32 7.44 -2.54
N HIS A 45 -7.09 8.04 -1.61
CA HIS A 45 -6.65 9.21 -0.86
C HIS A 45 -5.37 8.96 -0.06
N PHE A 46 -5.33 7.88 0.73
CA PHE A 46 -4.14 7.56 1.50
C PHE A 46 -2.95 7.17 0.63
N LEU A 47 -3.19 6.55 -0.52
CA LEU A 47 -2.13 6.21 -1.47
C LEU A 47 -1.53 7.48 -2.11
N LEU A 48 -2.36 8.47 -2.47
CA LEU A 48 -1.88 9.78 -2.96
C LEU A 48 -0.96 10.44 -1.94
N GLU A 49 -1.43 10.56 -0.69
CA GLU A 49 -0.67 11.18 0.39
C GLU A 49 0.66 10.44 0.66
N ALA A 50 0.64 9.10 0.66
CA ALA A 50 1.84 8.30 0.81
C ALA A 50 2.84 8.54 -0.32
N CYS A 51 2.38 8.60 -1.58
CA CYS A 51 3.24 8.90 -2.73
C CYS A 51 3.86 10.29 -2.64
N ASP A 52 3.10 11.31 -2.22
CA ASP A 52 3.62 12.66 -2.03
C ASP A 52 4.70 12.72 -0.94
N LEU A 53 4.47 12.05 0.20
CA LEU A 53 5.45 11.97 1.28
C LEU A 53 6.73 11.24 0.87
N VAL A 54 6.60 10.12 0.15
CA VAL A 54 7.74 9.37 -0.38
C VAL A 54 8.52 10.24 -1.37
N PHE A 55 7.84 10.93 -2.28
CA PHE A 55 8.48 11.84 -3.23
C PHE A 55 9.25 12.96 -2.52
N ASP A 56 8.63 13.63 -1.55
CA ASP A 56 9.28 14.68 -0.78
C ASP A 56 10.46 14.16 0.06
N ALA A 57 10.40 12.92 0.55
CA ALA A 57 11.52 12.29 1.24
C ALA A 57 12.66 11.92 0.27
N THR A 58 12.36 11.39 -0.92
CA THR A 58 13.38 11.09 -1.94
C THR A 58 14.08 12.34 -2.45
N SER A 59 13.36 13.44 -2.67
CA SER A 59 13.96 14.73 -3.10
C SER A 59 14.92 15.32 -2.06
N LYS A 60 14.80 14.91 -0.79
CA LYS A 60 15.72 15.26 0.30
C LYS A 60 16.88 14.26 0.46
N GLY A 61 17.01 13.29 -0.45
CA GLY A 61 18.08 12.28 -0.43
C GLY A 61 17.93 11.22 0.66
N LYS A 62 16.73 11.03 1.22
CA LYS A 62 16.49 9.98 2.23
C LYS A 62 16.53 8.58 1.60
N GLN A 63 16.98 7.61 2.39
CA GLN A 63 17.01 6.21 2.00
C GLN A 63 15.71 5.48 2.40
N PHE A 64 15.37 4.42 1.65
CA PHE A 64 14.16 3.63 1.84
C PHE A 64 14.48 2.15 1.99
N LEU A 65 13.70 1.47 2.82
CA LEU A 65 13.72 0.04 3.02
C LEU A 65 12.35 -0.55 2.69
N ILE A 66 12.31 -1.51 1.75
CA ILE A 66 11.09 -2.24 1.39
C ILE A 66 11.12 -3.62 2.06
N VAL A 67 10.09 -3.95 2.84
CA VAL A 67 10.06 -5.20 3.62
C VAL A 67 8.86 -6.04 3.22
N GLY A 68 9.08 -7.33 2.94
CA GLY A 68 8.00 -8.29 2.82
C GLY A 68 8.48 -9.73 2.90
N THR A 69 8.06 -10.42 3.96
CA THR A 69 8.52 -11.78 4.32
C THR A 69 7.59 -12.90 3.86
N LYS A 70 6.49 -12.56 3.20
CA LYS A 70 5.57 -13.58 2.68
C LYS A 70 6.10 -14.12 1.37
N ASN A 71 6.05 -15.43 1.16
CA ASN A 71 6.50 -16.06 -0.08
C ASN A 71 5.91 -15.41 -1.35
N LYS A 72 4.61 -15.06 -1.34
CA LYS A 72 3.95 -14.38 -2.47
C LYS A 72 4.39 -12.93 -2.71
N ALA A 73 5.11 -12.33 -1.76
CA ALA A 73 5.56 -10.95 -1.79
C ALA A 73 7.09 -10.82 -1.91
N ALA A 74 7.85 -11.87 -1.60
CA ALA A 74 9.31 -11.81 -1.53
C ALA A 74 9.94 -11.38 -2.86
N ASP A 75 9.53 -12.01 -3.97
CA ASP A 75 10.03 -11.69 -5.31
C ASP A 75 9.59 -10.29 -5.76
N LEU A 76 8.36 -9.90 -5.41
CA LEU A 76 7.81 -8.57 -5.74
C LEU A 76 8.55 -7.46 -5.00
N VAL A 77 8.93 -7.70 -3.75
CA VAL A 77 9.68 -6.74 -2.91
C VAL A 77 11.07 -6.54 -3.47
N GLU A 78 11.78 -7.62 -3.79
CA GLU A 78 13.11 -7.55 -4.40
C GLU A 78 13.07 -6.82 -5.75
N TRP A 79 12.15 -7.21 -6.63
CA TRP A 79 12.00 -6.57 -7.94
C TRP A 79 11.70 -5.07 -7.82
N ALA A 80 10.78 -4.68 -6.94
CA ALA A 80 10.42 -3.28 -6.72
C ALA A 80 11.60 -2.47 -6.18
N ALA A 81 12.35 -3.02 -5.22
CA ALA A 81 13.49 -2.35 -4.61
C ALA A 81 14.66 -2.19 -5.60
N ILE A 82 14.96 -3.19 -6.42
CA ILE A 82 15.98 -3.11 -7.47
C ILE A 82 15.59 -2.01 -8.47
N ARG A 83 14.34 -2.00 -8.95
CA ARG A 83 13.86 -0.99 -9.90
C ARG A 83 13.90 0.43 -9.31
N ALA A 84 13.61 0.57 -8.03
CA ALA A 84 13.65 1.83 -7.30
C ALA A 84 15.04 2.20 -6.74
N ARG A 85 16.05 1.33 -6.90
CA ARG A 85 17.40 1.47 -6.30
C ARG A 85 17.38 1.72 -4.78
N CYS A 86 16.54 0.96 -4.07
CA CYS A 86 16.35 1.04 -2.62
C CYS A 86 16.80 -0.24 -1.91
N HIS A 87 16.93 -0.20 -0.57
CA HIS A 87 17.22 -1.40 0.23
C HIS A 87 15.97 -2.28 0.39
N TYR A 88 16.14 -3.59 0.61
CA TYR A 88 15.02 -4.49 0.87
C TYR A 88 15.35 -5.63 1.84
N VAL A 89 14.29 -6.20 2.43
CA VAL A 89 14.31 -7.45 3.20
C VAL A 89 13.16 -8.34 2.74
N ASN A 90 13.48 -9.51 2.20
CA ASN A 90 12.50 -10.45 1.63
C ASN A 90 12.63 -11.91 2.12
N LYS A 91 13.53 -12.19 3.06
CA LYS A 91 13.80 -13.52 3.63
C LYS A 91 13.71 -13.48 5.15
#